data_AF-A0A834TZ79-F1
#
_entry.id   AF-A0A834TZ79-F1
#
_cell.length_a   1.000
_cell.length_b   1.000
_cell.length_c   1.000
_cell.angle_alpha   90.00
_cell.angle_beta   90.00
_cell.angle_gamma   90.00
#
_symmetry.space_group_name_H-M   'P 1'
#
loop_
_entity.id
_entity.type
_entity.pdbx_description
1 polymer ?
#
loop_
_entity_poly.entity_id
_entity_poly.type
_entity_poly.pdbx_seq_one_letter_code
_entity_poly.pdbx_strand_id
1 'polypeptide(L)'
;MEITMGFMIVIIVLMMMKMGSASGIITFVFGDSLTDVGNNNYLQYSLARSNYPWYGIDYSGGQPTGRFTNGRTIGDIISEKLGIPSPPPYLSLSQNDDALLKGVNYASGGAGILNDTGLYFIQRLSFDDQINNFYKTKQTIKAKIGDEAANKLCNDAMFFIGIAPLPLPPPPSEKPLPRKGKLFAAFTRPRLLFLDEPTSGLDSAASYYVMRAIARLGHKDGIQRTIIASIHQPSSDVFQLFHNLCLHRKKLAFSRQWLLRRWAGSNDYVNNFLQPFLADGQQYTHDEFVDLLISTLDQQLTRLYEVGARKMVFHGVGPLGCIPSQRVKSKKGQCLKRVNEWIMDFNSRVQKLIHTLNHRLPNAKLIFADTYPLVLDLINNPSTYGFKVSNTSCCNVDTSIGGLCLPNSKLCSNRKEYVFWDAFHPSDAANAQEYVCWLVV
;
A
#
# COMPACT_ATOMS: atom_id res chain seq x y z
N MET A 1 -9.39 -25.93 50.12
CA MET A 1 -8.86 -24.57 49.91
C MET A 1 -7.95 -24.48 48.68
N GLU A 2 -7.20 -25.53 48.34
CA GLU A 2 -6.32 -25.55 47.16
C GLU A 2 -7.06 -25.65 45.81
N ILE A 3 -8.15 -26.42 45.74
CA ILE A 3 -8.94 -26.61 44.50
C ILE A 3 -9.62 -25.29 44.07
N THR A 4 -10.07 -24.48 45.02
CA THR A 4 -10.68 -23.15 44.78
C THR A 4 -9.66 -22.11 44.33
N MET A 5 -8.41 -22.20 44.78
CA MET A 5 -7.31 -21.33 44.34
C MET A 5 -6.88 -21.65 42.91
N GLY A 6 -6.80 -22.93 42.54
CA GLY A 6 -6.49 -23.36 41.17
C GLY A 6 -7.51 -22.90 40.15
N PHE A 7 -8.80 -22.94 40.48
CA PHE A 7 -9.87 -22.47 39.60
C PHE A 7 -9.85 -20.94 39.38
N MET A 8 -9.55 -20.16 40.42
CA MET A 8 -9.38 -18.71 40.32
C MET A 8 -8.18 -18.33 39.44
N ILE A 9 -7.05 -19.04 39.56
CA ILE A 9 -5.86 -18.80 38.72
C ILE A 9 -6.15 -19.13 37.25
N VAL A 10 -6.87 -20.22 36.97
CA VAL A 10 -7.26 -20.58 35.60
C VAL A 10 -8.20 -19.53 34.99
N ILE A 11 -9.16 -19.00 35.76
CA ILE A 11 -10.06 -17.93 35.29
C ILE A 11 -9.28 -16.62 35.05
N ILE A 12 -8.34 -16.26 35.92
CA ILE A 12 -7.48 -15.07 35.76
C ILE A 12 -6.56 -15.23 34.54
N VAL A 13 -5.98 -16.41 34.31
CA VAL A 13 -5.16 -16.71 33.13
C VAL A 13 -6.01 -16.70 31.86
N LEU A 14 -7.23 -17.23 31.89
CA LEU A 14 -8.17 -17.16 30.77
C LEU A 14 -8.66 -15.73 30.49
N MET A 15 -8.86 -14.91 31.53
CA MET A 15 -9.16 -13.48 31.40
C MET A 15 -7.97 -12.68 30.85
N MET A 16 -6.74 -12.99 31.30
CA MET A 16 -5.50 -12.40 30.78
C MET A 16 -5.22 -12.83 29.33
N MET A 17 -5.56 -14.06 28.95
CA MET A 17 -5.51 -14.52 27.56
C MET A 17 -6.58 -13.83 26.68
N LYS A 18 -7.72 -13.43 27.25
CA LYS A 18 -8.76 -12.64 26.56
C LYS A 18 -8.36 -11.17 26.36
N MET A 19 -7.40 -10.65 27.15
CA MET A 19 -6.84 -9.30 27.02
C MET A 19 -5.65 -9.19 26.07
N GLY A 20 -5.20 -10.31 25.52
CA GLY A 20 -4.27 -10.31 24.39
C GLY A 20 -4.98 -10.01 23.07
N SER A 21 -5.58 -8.82 22.92
CA SER A 21 -5.83 -8.31 21.57
C SER A 21 -4.45 -8.19 20.92
N ALA A 22 -4.18 -8.99 19.89
CA ALA A 22 -3.05 -8.71 19.01
C ALA A 22 -3.16 -7.22 18.65
N SER A 23 -2.17 -6.42 19.04
CA SER A 23 -2.12 -5.00 18.72
C SER A 23 -1.94 -4.88 17.21
N GLY A 24 -3.06 -4.96 16.49
CA GLY A 24 -3.09 -4.80 15.05
C GLY A 24 -2.49 -3.46 14.66
N ILE A 25 -1.86 -3.41 13.50
CA ILE A 25 -1.26 -2.18 13.00
C ILE A 25 -2.37 -1.20 12.66
N ILE A 26 -2.37 -0.03 13.29
CA ILE A 26 -3.33 1.04 13.01
C ILE A 26 -2.86 1.82 11.80
N THR A 27 -3.76 2.04 10.84
CA THR A 27 -3.45 2.69 9.57
C THR A 27 -4.38 3.87 9.33
N PHE A 28 -3.81 5.03 9.04
CA PHE A 28 -4.53 6.22 8.61
C PHE A 28 -4.15 6.52 7.16
N VAL A 29 -5.15 6.63 6.29
CA VAL A 29 -4.95 6.75 4.84
C VAL A 29 -5.41 8.11 4.35
N PHE A 30 -4.58 8.74 3.54
CA PHE A 30 -4.78 10.04 2.89
C PHE A 30 -4.48 9.87 1.40
N GLY A 31 -5.09 10.70 0.57
CA GLY A 31 -4.81 10.70 -0.87
C GLY A 31 -6.02 11.02 -1.72
N ASP A 32 -6.06 10.41 -2.90
CA ASP A 32 -6.99 10.72 -3.97
C ASP A 32 -7.90 9.51 -4.31
N SER A 33 -8.43 9.47 -5.53
CA SER A 33 -9.30 8.39 -6.00
C SER A 33 -8.63 7.00 -6.01
N LEU A 34 -7.30 6.91 -6.07
CA LEU A 34 -6.59 5.63 -6.04
C LEU A 34 -6.65 4.96 -4.67
N THR A 35 -6.93 5.75 -3.64
CA THR A 35 -6.90 5.33 -2.24
C THR A 35 -8.24 5.53 -1.54
N ASP A 36 -9.19 6.21 -2.18
CA ASP A 36 -10.57 6.39 -1.70
C ASP A 36 -11.32 5.05 -1.63
N VAL A 37 -12.00 4.87 -0.50
CA VAL A 37 -12.83 3.70 -0.17
C VAL A 37 -14.32 4.06 -0.09
N GLY A 38 -14.70 5.28 -0.49
CA GLY A 38 -16.07 5.74 -0.62
C GLY A 38 -16.40 7.06 0.08
N ASN A 39 -15.44 7.90 0.46
CA ASN A 39 -15.72 9.20 1.07
C ASN A 39 -16.54 10.08 0.13
N ASN A 40 -16.25 10.08 -1.17
CA ASN A 40 -16.96 10.92 -2.13
C ASN A 40 -18.46 10.59 -2.26
N ASN A 41 -18.89 9.42 -1.80
CA ASN A 41 -20.30 9.02 -1.79
C ASN A 41 -21.14 9.86 -0.81
N TYR A 42 -20.50 10.42 0.22
CA TYR A 42 -21.12 11.24 1.26
C TYR A 42 -21.07 12.74 0.93
N LEU A 43 -20.38 13.12 -0.15
CA LEU A 43 -20.27 14.50 -0.62
C LEU A 43 -21.39 14.80 -1.62
N GLN A 44 -22.50 15.40 -1.17
CA GLN A 44 -23.75 15.59 -1.92
C GLN A 44 -23.61 16.15 -3.34
N TYR A 45 -22.63 17.02 -3.58
CA TYR A 45 -22.43 17.69 -4.86
C TYR A 45 -21.22 17.17 -5.64
N SER A 46 -20.49 16.18 -5.11
CA SER A 46 -19.31 15.64 -5.77
C SER A 46 -19.67 14.97 -7.09
N LEU A 47 -19.02 15.40 -8.17
CA LEU A 47 -19.06 14.72 -9.47
C LEU A 47 -18.03 13.59 -9.57
N ALA A 48 -17.00 13.60 -8.70
CA ALA A 48 -16.03 12.51 -8.60
C ALA A 48 -16.59 11.40 -7.70
N ARG A 49 -17.59 10.65 -8.17
CA ARG A 49 -18.14 9.49 -7.46
C ARG A 49 -17.90 8.20 -8.22
N SER A 50 -17.92 7.09 -7.50
CA SER A 50 -17.82 5.72 -8.01
C SER A 50 -18.80 4.78 -7.29
N ASN A 51 -19.97 5.32 -6.90
CA ASN A 51 -21.08 4.58 -6.28
C ASN A 51 -22.13 4.09 -7.28
N TYR A 52 -21.73 3.89 -8.52
CA TYR A 52 -22.58 3.39 -9.60
C TYR A 52 -21.85 2.29 -10.37
N PRO A 53 -22.59 1.40 -11.08
CA PRO A 53 -21.97 0.42 -11.96
C PRO A 53 -21.02 1.11 -12.94
N TRP A 54 -19.83 0.59 -13.19
CA TRP A 54 -19.35 -0.77 -12.89
C TRP A 54 -18.28 -0.83 -11.79
N TYR A 55 -18.08 0.26 -11.04
CA TYR A 55 -17.15 0.30 -9.92
C TYR A 55 -17.56 -0.74 -8.87
N GLY A 56 -16.65 -1.60 -8.41
CA GLY A 56 -16.95 -2.66 -7.44
C GLY A 56 -17.56 -3.97 -7.98
N ILE A 57 -17.72 -4.16 -9.29
CA ILE A 57 -18.26 -5.41 -9.89
C ILE A 57 -17.51 -6.69 -9.48
N ASP A 58 -16.21 -6.62 -9.22
CA ASP A 58 -15.35 -7.70 -8.74
C ASP A 58 -15.12 -7.67 -7.23
N TYR A 59 -15.66 -6.67 -6.52
CA TYR A 59 -15.64 -6.64 -5.07
C TYR A 59 -16.63 -7.65 -4.49
N SER A 60 -16.44 -8.03 -3.23
CA SER A 60 -17.37 -8.95 -2.56
C SER A 60 -18.80 -8.37 -2.60
N GLY A 61 -19.72 -9.14 -3.18
CA GLY A 61 -21.13 -8.73 -3.39
C GLY A 61 -21.44 -8.08 -4.73
N GLY A 62 -20.42 -7.72 -5.53
CA GLY A 62 -20.59 -7.18 -6.89
C GLY A 62 -21.33 -5.85 -6.96
N GLN A 63 -21.41 -5.11 -5.85
CA GLN A 63 -22.10 -3.83 -5.76
C GLN A 63 -21.13 -2.65 -5.81
N PRO A 64 -21.60 -1.46 -6.23
CA PRO A 64 -20.80 -0.25 -6.15
C PRO A 64 -20.31 0.08 -4.75
N THR A 65 -18.98 0.22 -4.62
CA THR A 65 -18.32 0.40 -3.33
C THR A 65 -17.87 1.84 -3.06
N GLY A 66 -17.86 2.71 -4.07
CA GLY A 66 -17.19 4.01 -3.98
C GLY A 66 -15.67 3.95 -4.14
N ARG A 67 -15.11 2.81 -4.55
CA ARG A 67 -13.71 2.69 -4.97
C ARG A 67 -13.62 2.91 -6.47
N PHE A 68 -12.63 3.66 -6.93
CA PHE A 68 -12.42 3.95 -8.35
C PHE A 68 -11.73 2.78 -9.09
N THR A 69 -12.24 1.56 -8.92
CA THR A 69 -11.77 0.36 -9.61
C THR A 69 -12.90 -0.67 -9.67
N ASN A 70 -12.74 -1.72 -10.47
CA ASN A 70 -13.69 -2.84 -10.52
C ASN A 70 -13.77 -3.64 -9.22
N GLY A 71 -12.76 -3.60 -8.36
CA GLY A 71 -12.74 -4.39 -7.13
C GLY A 71 -12.04 -3.67 -5.99
N ARG A 72 -10.99 -4.27 -5.45
CA ARG A 72 -10.23 -3.76 -4.31
C ARG A 72 -9.25 -2.69 -4.76
N THR A 73 -9.12 -1.66 -3.94
CA THR A 73 -7.95 -0.78 -4.00
C THR A 73 -6.73 -1.53 -3.49
N ILE A 74 -5.54 -1.01 -3.77
CA ILE A 74 -4.32 -1.54 -3.15
C ILE A 74 -4.38 -1.46 -1.62
N GLY A 75 -5.11 -0.50 -1.03
CA GLY A 75 -5.31 -0.40 0.42
C GLY A 75 -6.02 -1.58 1.03
N ASP A 76 -7.13 -1.98 0.39
CA ASP A 76 -7.88 -3.16 0.80
C ASP A 76 -6.98 -4.40 0.76
N ILE A 77 -6.17 -4.54 -0.29
CA ILE A 77 -5.27 -5.69 -0.48
C ILE A 77 -4.18 -5.68 0.59
N ILE A 78 -3.58 -4.53 0.89
CA ILE A 78 -2.57 -4.40 1.95
C ILE A 78 -3.20 -4.75 3.30
N SER A 79 -4.38 -4.21 3.62
CA SER A 79 -5.08 -4.51 4.85
C SER A 79 -5.39 -6.00 4.99
N GLU A 80 -5.95 -6.62 3.95
CA GLU A 80 -6.21 -8.07 3.89
C GLU A 80 -4.93 -8.87 4.20
N LYS A 81 -3.80 -8.44 3.65
CA LYS A 81 -2.51 -9.12 3.79
C LYS A 81 -1.82 -8.87 5.13
N LEU A 82 -2.07 -7.72 5.74
CA LEU A 82 -1.68 -7.42 7.11
C LEU A 82 -2.61 -8.09 8.14
N GLY A 83 -3.67 -8.77 7.70
CA GLY A 83 -4.66 -9.39 8.58
C GLY A 83 -5.49 -8.37 9.35
N ILE A 84 -5.61 -7.14 8.82
CA ILE A 84 -6.41 -6.05 9.41
C ILE A 84 -7.56 -5.70 8.46
N PRO A 85 -8.71 -5.21 8.97
CA PRO A 85 -9.74 -4.68 8.10
C PRO A 85 -9.22 -3.46 7.32
N SER A 86 -9.74 -3.24 6.11
CA SER A 86 -9.53 -1.97 5.40
C SER A 86 -10.11 -0.83 6.24
N PRO A 87 -9.36 0.27 6.46
CA PRO A 87 -9.91 1.42 7.16
C PRO A 87 -11.17 1.94 6.46
N PRO A 88 -12.25 2.22 7.20
CA PRO A 88 -13.49 2.75 6.62
C PRO A 88 -13.33 4.20 6.16
N PRO A 89 -14.19 4.68 5.24
CA PRO A 89 -14.20 6.09 4.85
C PRO A 89 -14.63 6.96 6.03
N TYR A 90 -13.87 8.01 6.33
CA TYR A 90 -14.14 8.94 7.43
C TYR A 90 -15.59 9.44 7.46
N LEU A 91 -16.14 9.83 6.30
CA LEU A 91 -17.49 10.41 6.21
C LEU A 91 -18.62 9.39 6.45
N SER A 92 -18.32 8.09 6.50
CA SER A 92 -19.29 7.05 6.88
C SER A 92 -19.41 6.88 8.39
N LEU A 93 -18.46 7.38 9.17
CA LEU A 93 -18.37 7.14 10.60
C LEU A 93 -19.16 8.18 11.40
N SER A 94 -19.77 7.72 12.48
CA SER A 94 -20.31 8.63 13.49
C SER A 94 -19.17 9.27 14.30
N GLN A 95 -19.42 10.45 14.89
CA GLN A 95 -18.40 11.18 15.65
C GLN A 95 -17.82 10.41 16.85
N ASN A 96 -18.56 9.42 17.37
CA ASN A 96 -18.17 8.62 18.54
C ASN A 96 -17.89 7.15 18.20
N ASP A 97 -17.67 6.82 16.93
CA ASP A 97 -17.44 5.44 16.49
C ASP A 97 -16.11 4.88 17.04
N ASP A 98 -16.12 3.64 17.52
CA ASP A 98 -14.91 2.96 18.00
C ASP A 98 -13.98 2.53 16.86
N ALA A 99 -14.47 2.52 15.61
CA ALA A 99 -13.64 2.33 14.42
C ALA A 99 -12.54 3.39 14.31
N LEU A 100 -12.75 4.60 14.87
CA LEU A 100 -11.75 5.67 14.90
C LEU A 100 -10.45 5.24 15.60
N LEU A 101 -10.51 4.30 16.55
CA LEU A 101 -9.33 3.75 17.24
C LEU A 101 -8.56 2.71 16.42
N LYS A 102 -9.14 2.21 15.32
CA LYS A 102 -8.59 1.10 14.51
C LYS A 102 -8.00 1.56 13.18
N GLY A 103 -8.12 2.85 12.87
CA GLY A 103 -7.66 3.43 11.61
C GLY A 103 -8.81 3.95 10.76
N VAL A 104 -8.54 4.95 9.94
CA VAL A 104 -9.54 5.67 9.13
C VAL A 104 -8.94 6.05 7.78
N ASN A 105 -9.76 6.00 6.73
CA ASN A 105 -9.41 6.49 5.42
C ASN A 105 -10.05 7.86 5.14
N TYR A 106 -9.22 8.87 4.94
CA TYR A 106 -9.60 10.25 4.63
C TYR A 106 -9.50 10.59 3.13
N ALA A 107 -8.97 9.69 2.30
CA ALA A 107 -8.75 9.94 0.88
C ALA A 107 -10.05 10.31 0.15
N SER A 108 -9.94 11.15 -0.88
CA SER A 108 -11.09 11.66 -1.61
C SER A 108 -10.79 11.75 -3.10
N GLY A 109 -11.67 11.19 -3.92
CA GLY A 109 -11.57 11.30 -5.38
C GLY A 109 -11.46 12.74 -5.86
N GLY A 110 -10.49 12.99 -6.75
CA GLY A 110 -10.20 14.33 -7.30
C GLY A 110 -9.29 15.21 -6.45
N ALA A 111 -8.91 14.79 -5.23
CA ALA A 111 -7.98 15.54 -4.39
C ALA A 111 -6.56 15.59 -4.96
N GLY A 112 -5.86 16.69 -4.73
CA GLY A 112 -4.43 16.86 -5.00
C GLY A 112 -3.69 17.42 -3.79
N ILE A 113 -2.42 17.78 -4.01
CA ILE A 113 -1.60 18.52 -3.05
C ILE A 113 -2.15 19.95 -2.90
N LEU A 114 -2.47 20.61 -4.01
CA LEU A 114 -3.06 21.95 -3.97
C LEU A 114 -4.53 21.87 -3.60
N ASN A 115 -4.99 22.84 -2.83
CA ASN A 115 -6.40 22.94 -2.46
C ASN A 115 -7.28 23.17 -3.70
N ASP A 116 -6.78 23.87 -4.72
CA ASP A 116 -7.55 24.18 -5.92
C ASP A 116 -7.58 23.02 -6.93
N THR A 117 -6.84 21.94 -6.67
CA THR A 117 -6.89 20.75 -7.51
C THR A 117 -8.28 20.10 -7.45
N GLY A 118 -8.83 19.80 -8.63
CA GLY A 118 -10.11 19.10 -8.76
C GLY A 118 -11.35 19.96 -8.49
N LEU A 119 -11.27 21.29 -8.54
CA LEU A 119 -12.42 22.20 -8.34
C LEU A 119 -13.61 21.90 -9.28
N TYR A 120 -13.35 21.46 -10.51
CA TYR A 120 -14.41 21.11 -11.46
C TYR A 120 -15.23 19.88 -11.06
N PHE A 121 -14.79 19.11 -10.06
CA PHE A 121 -15.60 18.04 -9.45
C PHE A 121 -16.62 18.56 -8.44
N ILE A 122 -16.72 19.89 -8.26
CA ILE A 122 -17.62 20.63 -7.38
C ILE A 122 -17.33 20.42 -5.88
N GLN A 123 -17.23 19.17 -5.44
CA GLN A 123 -17.00 18.82 -4.05
C GLN A 123 -16.01 17.66 -3.92
N ARG A 124 -14.99 17.85 -3.09
CA ARG A 124 -13.90 16.91 -2.76
C ARG A 124 -13.26 17.34 -1.45
N LEU A 125 -12.64 16.41 -0.72
CA LEU A 125 -11.80 16.76 0.44
C LEU A 125 -10.37 17.05 -0.06
N SER A 126 -9.92 18.30 0.04
CA SER A 126 -8.51 18.62 -0.27
C SER A 126 -7.57 17.93 0.73
N PHE A 127 -6.27 17.85 0.47
CA PHE A 127 -5.37 17.22 1.43
C PHE A 127 -5.37 17.96 2.79
N ASP A 128 -5.57 19.29 2.80
CA ASP A 128 -5.79 20.04 4.04
C ASP A 128 -7.08 19.66 4.77
N ASP A 129 -8.18 19.44 4.06
CA ASP A 129 -9.43 18.93 4.66
C ASP A 129 -9.20 17.56 5.30
N GLN A 130 -8.42 16.70 4.64
CA GLN A 130 -8.08 15.37 5.15
C GLN A 130 -7.25 15.46 6.44
N ILE A 131 -6.24 16.33 6.50
CA ILE A 131 -5.45 16.60 7.71
C ILE A 131 -6.36 17.15 8.83
N ASN A 132 -7.28 18.06 8.52
CA ASN A 132 -8.24 18.61 9.48
C ASN A 132 -9.19 17.52 10.01
N ASN A 133 -9.62 16.59 9.17
CA ASN A 133 -10.45 15.45 9.57
C ASN A 133 -9.67 14.47 10.48
N PHE A 134 -8.39 14.25 10.21
CA PHE A 134 -7.51 13.51 11.11
C PHE A 134 -7.33 14.21 12.45
N TYR A 135 -7.14 15.53 12.46
CA TYR A 135 -7.07 16.31 13.69
C TYR A 135 -8.33 16.12 14.55
N LYS A 136 -9.53 16.22 13.95
CA LYS A 136 -10.80 15.95 14.64
C LYS A 136 -10.86 14.52 15.17
N THR A 137 -10.43 13.54 14.36
CA THR A 137 -10.35 12.14 14.77
C THR A 137 -9.46 11.97 16.00
N LYS A 138 -8.29 12.61 16.01
CA LYS A 138 -7.39 12.59 17.17
C LYS A 138 -8.04 13.20 18.41
N GLN A 139 -8.80 14.29 18.28
CA GLN A 139 -9.52 14.86 19.44
C GLN A 139 -10.56 13.88 20.00
N THR A 140 -11.31 13.19 19.15
CA THR A 140 -12.22 12.14 19.60
C THR A 140 -11.48 10.98 20.27
N ILE A 141 -10.36 10.52 19.70
CA ILE A 141 -9.53 9.47 20.31
C ILE A 141 -9.04 9.93 21.69
N LYS A 142 -8.53 11.16 21.81
CA LYS A 142 -8.12 11.76 23.09
C LYS A 142 -9.27 11.76 24.11
N ALA A 143 -10.48 12.13 23.70
CA ALA A 143 -11.64 12.12 24.58
C ALA A 143 -12.02 10.71 25.06
N LYS A 144 -11.77 9.66 24.24
CA LYS A 144 -12.07 8.26 24.56
C LYS A 144 -11.03 7.59 25.46
N ILE A 145 -9.75 7.77 25.17
CA ILE A 145 -8.66 7.00 25.81
C ILE A 145 -7.65 7.85 26.60
N GLY A 146 -7.86 9.16 26.66
CA GLY A 146 -6.94 10.11 27.29
C GLY A 146 -5.81 10.55 26.36
N ASP A 147 -5.15 11.66 26.72
CA ASP A 147 -4.17 12.33 25.86
C ASP A 147 -2.91 11.48 25.62
N GLU A 148 -2.34 10.88 26.67
CA GLU A 148 -1.12 10.09 26.57
C GLU A 148 -1.32 8.84 25.68
N ALA A 149 -2.41 8.10 25.91
CA ALA A 149 -2.72 6.91 25.11
C ALA A 149 -3.04 7.26 23.66
N ALA A 150 -3.75 8.37 23.41
CA ALA A 150 -4.00 8.86 22.06
C ALA A 150 -2.72 9.26 21.32
N ASN A 151 -1.80 9.96 22.00
CA ASN A 151 -0.51 10.32 21.42
C ASN A 151 0.33 9.08 21.12
N LYS A 152 0.33 8.09 22.02
CA LYS A 152 1.01 6.81 21.76
C LYS A 152 0.41 6.08 20.56
N LEU A 153 -0.92 5.99 20.49
CA LEU A 153 -1.65 5.36 19.38
C LEU A 153 -1.27 6.02 18.05
N CYS A 154 -1.34 7.35 17.96
CA CYS A 154 -1.00 8.08 16.75
C CYS A 154 0.50 7.97 16.39
N ASN A 155 1.41 8.05 17.36
CA ASN A 155 2.84 7.91 17.09
C ASN A 155 3.21 6.50 16.60
N ASP A 156 2.50 5.48 17.09
CA ASP A 156 2.72 4.09 16.72
C ASP A 156 2.04 3.71 15.39
N ALA A 157 0.97 4.41 15.01
CA ALA A 157 0.22 4.23 13.78
C ALA A 157 1.03 4.56 12.52
N MET A 158 0.51 4.08 11.40
CA MET A 158 1.12 4.21 10.09
C MET A 158 0.26 5.08 9.19
N PHE A 159 0.86 6.13 8.65
CA PHE A 159 0.20 7.14 7.83
C PHE A 159 0.58 6.92 6.38
N PHE A 160 -0.41 6.65 5.54
CA PHE A 160 -0.23 6.47 4.10
C PHE A 160 -0.74 7.70 3.38
N ILE A 161 0.13 8.41 2.68
CA ILE A 161 -0.20 9.57 1.84
C ILE A 161 0.01 9.15 0.40
N GLY A 162 -1.06 8.68 -0.22
CA GLY A 162 -0.97 7.65 -1.26
C GLY A 162 -0.65 6.30 -0.61
N ILE A 163 -1.26 5.21 -1.08
CA ILE A 163 -1.20 3.92 -0.38
C ILE A 163 0.08 3.14 -0.68
N ALA A 164 0.61 2.50 0.36
CA ALA A 164 1.80 1.65 0.34
C ALA A 164 1.70 0.55 1.41
N PRO A 165 2.30 -0.64 1.27
CA PRO A 165 2.57 -1.50 2.42
C PRO A 165 3.74 -0.98 3.27
N LEU A 166 3.69 -1.33 4.55
CA LEU A 166 4.69 -1.02 5.58
C LEU A 166 6.10 -1.51 5.20
N PRO A 167 7.16 -0.76 5.51
CA PRO A 167 8.47 -1.36 5.71
C PRO A 167 8.42 -2.13 7.04
N LEU A 168 8.67 -3.43 7.02
CA LEU A 168 9.00 -4.13 8.25
C LEU A 168 10.29 -3.52 8.83
N PRO A 169 10.39 -3.30 10.16
CA PRO A 169 11.60 -2.77 10.75
C PRO A 169 12.78 -3.72 10.47
N PRO A 170 13.99 -3.21 10.20
CA PRO A 170 15.17 -4.06 10.17
C PRO A 170 15.36 -4.70 11.56
N PRO A 171 15.83 -5.96 11.64
CA PRO A 171 16.22 -6.52 12.92
C PRO A 171 17.29 -5.63 13.57
N PRO A 172 17.28 -5.50 14.91
CA PRO A 172 18.29 -4.70 15.62
C PRO A 172 19.69 -5.19 15.23
N SER A 173 20.55 -4.23 14.88
CA SER A 173 21.91 -4.47 14.41
C SER A 173 22.72 -5.25 15.44
N GLU A 174 22.94 -6.54 15.21
CA GLU A 174 23.97 -7.29 15.92
C GLU A 174 25.34 -7.05 15.27
N LYS A 175 26.30 -6.66 16.11
CA LYS A 175 27.72 -6.53 15.75
C LYS A 175 28.23 -7.85 15.16
N PRO A 176 29.18 -7.82 14.22
CA PRO A 176 29.74 -9.04 13.66
C PRO A 176 30.58 -9.75 14.72
N LEU A 177 30.21 -10.98 15.07
CA LEU A 177 31.05 -11.90 15.83
C LEU A 177 31.51 -13.07 14.92
N PRO A 178 32.70 -13.62 15.19
CA PRO A 178 33.50 -14.32 14.20
C PRO A 178 33.04 -15.75 13.97
N ARG A 179 33.32 -16.21 12.75
CA ARG A 179 33.17 -17.59 12.30
C ARG A 179 33.76 -18.59 13.30
N LYS A 180 32.93 -19.50 13.81
CA LYS A 180 33.23 -20.93 14.02
C LYS A 180 31.96 -21.66 14.48
N GLY A 181 31.60 -22.71 13.76
CA GLY A 181 30.39 -23.49 14.01
C GLY A 181 30.40 -24.19 15.36
N LYS A 182 29.21 -24.26 15.97
CA LYS A 182 28.73 -25.35 16.83
C LYS A 182 27.21 -25.20 16.98
N LEU A 183 26.52 -26.29 16.68
CA LEU A 183 25.07 -26.47 16.79
C LEU A 183 24.66 -26.41 18.27
N PHE A 184 23.90 -25.40 18.68
CA PHE A 184 23.17 -25.37 19.95
C PHE A 184 21.68 -25.16 19.65
N ALA A 185 20.96 -26.27 19.49
CA ALA A 185 19.50 -26.30 19.46
C ALA A 185 19.01 -27.13 20.65
N ALA A 186 18.77 -26.48 21.79
CA ALA A 186 18.18 -27.17 22.94
C ALA A 186 17.23 -26.33 23.83
N PHE A 187 17.05 -25.01 23.62
CA PHE A 187 16.20 -24.22 24.55
C PHE A 187 15.22 -23.24 23.92
N THR A 188 15.17 -23.13 22.59
CA THR A 188 14.16 -22.30 21.92
C THR A 188 13.19 -23.22 21.18
N ARG A 189 11.89 -23.05 21.41
CA ARG A 189 10.80 -23.73 20.67
C ARG A 189 10.21 -22.74 19.64
N PRO A 190 10.94 -22.37 18.56
CA PRO A 190 10.49 -21.31 17.67
C PRO A 190 9.30 -21.76 16.82
N ARG A 191 8.34 -20.84 16.60
CA ARG A 191 7.23 -21.00 15.64
C ARG A 191 7.66 -20.75 14.19
N LEU A 192 8.75 -20.02 13.99
CA LEU A 192 9.34 -19.70 12.70
C LEU A 192 10.83 -20.06 12.72
N LEU A 193 11.27 -20.89 11.79
CA LEU A 193 12.65 -21.36 11.69
C LEU A 193 13.22 -21.02 10.30
N PHE A 194 14.35 -20.31 10.28
CA PHE A 194 15.11 -20.05 9.07
C PHE A 194 16.33 -20.98 9.02
N LEU A 195 16.51 -21.66 7.91
CA LEU A 195 17.64 -22.55 7.67
C LEU A 195 18.35 -22.13 6.39
N ASP A 196 19.56 -21.60 6.54
CA ASP A 196 20.37 -21.21 5.39
C ASP A 196 21.22 -22.40 4.93
N GLU A 197 20.99 -22.86 3.70
CA GLU A 197 21.68 -23.98 3.05
C GLU A 197 21.86 -25.24 3.95
N PRO A 198 20.79 -25.83 4.52
CA PRO A 198 20.91 -26.96 5.45
C PRO A 198 21.47 -28.23 4.80
N THR A 199 21.57 -28.27 3.47
CA THR A 199 22.12 -29.39 2.68
C THR A 199 23.49 -29.08 2.09
N SER A 200 24.14 -27.96 2.47
CA SER A 200 25.44 -27.58 1.92
C SER A 200 26.51 -28.63 2.23
N GLY A 201 27.20 -29.11 1.20
CA GLY A 201 28.25 -30.13 1.32
C GLY A 201 27.75 -31.58 1.48
N LEU A 202 26.44 -31.84 1.37
CA LEU A 202 25.87 -33.19 1.45
C LEU A 202 25.63 -33.78 0.07
N ASP A 203 25.74 -35.12 -0.05
CA ASP A 203 25.27 -35.85 -1.24
C ASP A 203 23.74 -35.86 -1.31
N SER A 204 23.19 -36.31 -2.43
CA SER A 204 21.73 -36.30 -2.67
C SER A 204 20.94 -37.16 -1.68
N ALA A 205 21.51 -38.29 -1.22
CA ALA A 205 20.84 -39.17 -0.27
C ALA A 205 20.85 -38.57 1.14
N ALA A 206 21.98 -38.06 1.60
CA ALA A 206 22.12 -37.35 2.88
C ALA A 206 21.25 -36.08 2.92
N SER A 207 21.22 -35.32 1.82
CA SER A 207 20.35 -34.14 1.66
C SER A 207 18.87 -34.49 1.81
N TYR A 208 18.43 -35.62 1.25
CA TYR A 208 17.05 -36.11 1.41
C TYR A 208 16.71 -36.42 2.86
N TYR A 209 17.58 -37.14 3.58
CA TYR A 209 17.34 -37.47 4.98
C TYR A 209 17.29 -36.23 5.88
N VAL A 210 18.18 -35.26 5.65
CA VAL A 210 18.18 -33.98 6.36
C VAL A 210 16.89 -33.21 6.11
N MET A 211 16.48 -33.08 4.85
CA MET A 211 15.26 -32.34 4.49
C MET A 211 13.98 -33.04 4.95
N ARG A 212 13.96 -34.37 4.98
CA ARG A 212 12.85 -35.14 5.54
C ARG A 212 12.74 -34.96 7.06
N ALA A 213 13.87 -34.87 7.76
CA ALA A 213 13.89 -34.57 9.19
C ALA A 213 13.38 -33.15 9.47
N ILE A 214 13.80 -32.17 8.67
CA ILE A 214 13.33 -30.78 8.75
C ILE A 214 11.83 -30.68 8.49
N ALA A 215 11.31 -31.36 7.46
CA ALA A 215 9.87 -31.39 7.18
C ALA A 215 9.06 -31.94 8.37
N ARG A 216 9.58 -32.98 9.05
CA ARG A 216 8.95 -33.53 10.27
C ARG A 216 8.96 -32.56 11.45
N LEU A 217 9.95 -31.68 11.56
CA LEU A 217 9.98 -30.63 12.59
C LEU A 217 8.82 -29.64 12.45
N GLY A 218 8.27 -29.47 11.24
CA GLY A 218 7.10 -28.63 10.98
C GLY A 218 5.86 -29.02 11.81
N HIS A 219 5.76 -30.30 12.19
CA HIS A 219 4.60 -30.86 12.89
C HIS A 219 4.94 -31.57 14.20
N LYS A 220 6.20 -31.48 14.66
CA LYS A 220 6.65 -32.16 15.87
C LYS A 220 6.18 -31.42 17.13
N ASP A 221 5.96 -32.14 18.23
CA ASP A 221 5.66 -31.57 19.56
C ASP A 221 4.35 -30.74 19.65
N GLY A 222 3.39 -30.97 18.75
CA GLY A 222 2.07 -30.31 18.78
C GLY A 222 2.06 -28.83 18.35
N ILE A 223 3.14 -28.34 17.74
CA ILE A 223 3.25 -26.97 17.24
C ILE A 223 3.43 -27.00 15.73
N GLN A 224 2.60 -26.25 15.00
CA GLN A 224 2.80 -26.00 13.58
C GLN A 224 3.89 -24.94 13.41
N ARG A 225 5.07 -25.36 12.93
CA ARG A 225 6.21 -24.47 12.69
C ARG A 225 6.29 -24.11 11.22
N THR A 226 6.41 -22.82 10.93
CA THR A 226 6.79 -22.35 9.59
C THR A 226 8.29 -22.48 9.46
N ILE A 227 8.75 -23.22 8.45
CA ILE A 227 10.17 -23.43 8.19
C ILE A 227 10.49 -22.86 6.81
N ILE A 228 11.45 -21.94 6.76
CA ILE A 228 11.95 -21.35 5.53
C ILE A 228 13.40 -21.83 5.36
N ALA A 229 13.66 -22.59 4.30
CA ALA A 229 14.97 -23.15 4.02
C ALA A 229 15.43 -22.77 2.60
N SER A 230 16.67 -22.30 2.46
CA SER A 230 17.31 -22.09 1.16
C SER A 230 18.03 -23.39 0.73
N ILE A 231 17.79 -23.88 -0.48
CA ILE A 231 18.50 -25.05 -1.02
C ILE A 231 19.02 -24.74 -2.41
N HIS A 232 20.27 -25.11 -2.66
CA HIS A 232 20.89 -25.02 -3.96
C HIS A 232 20.73 -26.34 -4.72
N GLN A 233 20.06 -26.32 -5.88
CA GLN A 233 19.91 -27.47 -6.80
C GLN A 233 19.39 -28.76 -6.12
N PRO A 234 18.16 -28.78 -5.55
CA PRO A 234 17.62 -29.98 -4.90
C PRO A 234 17.40 -31.12 -5.91
N SER A 235 17.53 -32.37 -5.44
CA SER A 235 17.01 -33.52 -6.19
C SER A 235 15.48 -33.47 -6.27
N SER A 236 14.87 -34.21 -7.21
CA SER A 236 13.41 -34.31 -7.33
C SER A 236 12.74 -34.70 -6.01
N ASP A 237 13.36 -35.60 -5.25
CA ASP A 237 12.81 -36.13 -4.01
C ASP A 237 12.89 -35.11 -2.87
N VAL A 238 13.94 -34.28 -2.84
CA VAL A 238 14.05 -33.15 -1.91
C VAL A 238 13.07 -32.04 -2.28
N PHE A 239 12.91 -31.78 -3.57
CA PHE A 239 11.99 -30.77 -4.10
C PHE A 239 10.53 -31.05 -3.68
N GLN A 240 10.09 -32.31 -3.71
CA GLN A 240 8.74 -32.72 -3.32
C GLN A 240 8.44 -32.56 -1.83
N LEU A 241 9.45 -32.40 -0.97
CA LEU A 241 9.24 -32.20 0.47
C LEU A 241 8.81 -30.77 0.82
N PHE A 242 8.84 -29.83 -0.14
CA PHE A 242 8.42 -28.45 0.05
C PHE A 242 6.93 -28.26 -0.24
N HIS A 243 6.22 -27.62 0.69
CA HIS A 243 4.82 -27.27 0.50
C HIS A 243 4.61 -26.07 -0.43
N ASN A 244 5.55 -25.12 -0.41
CA ASN A 244 5.54 -23.92 -1.24
C ASN A 244 6.97 -23.68 -1.75
N LEU A 245 7.10 -23.26 -3.01
CA LEU A 245 8.38 -23.21 -3.71
C LEU A 245 8.59 -21.84 -4.35
N CYS A 246 9.75 -21.23 -4.04
CA CYS A 246 10.18 -19.96 -4.62
C CYS A 246 11.47 -20.20 -5.42
N LEU A 247 11.43 -19.93 -6.74
CA LEU A 247 12.57 -20.11 -7.65
C LEU A 247 13.32 -18.79 -7.81
N HIS A 248 14.64 -18.81 -7.54
CA HIS A 248 15.50 -17.64 -7.67
C HIS A 248 16.57 -17.85 -8.75
N ARG A 249 16.70 -16.91 -9.70
CA ARG A 249 17.70 -17.01 -10.79
C ARG A 249 19.08 -16.61 -10.28
N LYS A 250 19.92 -17.63 -10.03
CA LYS A 250 21.40 -17.62 -9.93
C LYS A 250 22.00 -16.70 -8.83
N LYS A 251 22.34 -17.31 -7.68
CA LYS A 251 23.22 -16.85 -6.57
C LYS A 251 23.01 -15.40 -6.06
N LEU A 252 22.49 -15.23 -4.84
CA LEU A 252 22.32 -13.92 -4.20
C LEU A 252 22.59 -13.89 -2.69
N ALA A 253 23.41 -12.92 -2.29
CA ALA A 253 23.41 -12.17 -1.02
C ALA A 253 24.29 -10.92 -1.29
N PHE A 254 24.03 -9.66 -0.89
CA PHE A 254 22.95 -8.96 -0.20
C PHE A 254 23.16 -7.47 -0.55
N SER A 255 22.13 -6.67 -0.80
CA SER A 255 22.19 -5.21 -0.57
C SER A 255 20.79 -4.59 -0.66
N ARG A 256 20.35 -4.05 0.49
CA ARG A 256 19.40 -2.96 0.77
C ARG A 256 18.45 -2.49 -0.35
N GLN A 257 17.17 -2.30 0.05
CA GLN A 257 16.05 -1.67 -0.69
C GLN A 257 15.48 -2.63 -1.76
N TRP A 258 14.16 -2.79 -2.01
CA TRP A 258 13.18 -1.83 -2.55
C TRP A 258 11.74 -2.39 -2.37
N LEU A 259 10.72 -1.57 -2.05
CA LEU A 259 9.31 -2.01 -1.89
C LEU A 259 8.32 -1.03 -2.57
N LEU A 260 7.23 -1.56 -3.17
CA LEU A 260 6.37 -0.91 -4.17
C LEU A 260 4.89 -0.74 -3.75
N ARG A 261 4.24 0.33 -4.27
CA ARG A 261 3.31 1.30 -3.60
C ARG A 261 2.54 2.19 -4.69
N ARG A 262 1.47 3.02 -4.46
CA ARG A 262 0.77 3.95 -5.46
C ARG A 262 -0.15 5.09 -4.86
N TRP A 263 -0.63 6.20 -5.50
CA TRP A 263 -0.03 7.45 -6.07
C TRP A 263 -0.72 8.73 -5.52
N ALA A 264 0.02 9.77 -5.13
CA ALA A 264 -0.51 11.07 -4.67
C ALA A 264 0.14 12.22 -5.45
N GLY A 265 -0.64 13.22 -5.89
CA GLY A 265 -0.17 14.34 -6.74
C GLY A 265 -0.51 14.20 -8.23
N SER A 266 -1.12 13.07 -8.63
CA SER A 266 -1.51 12.80 -10.02
C SER A 266 -2.55 13.79 -10.54
N ASN A 267 -3.49 14.19 -9.68
CA ASN A 267 -4.55 15.13 -10.01
C ASN A 267 -4.02 16.56 -10.20
N ASP A 268 -2.97 16.97 -9.49
CA ASP A 268 -2.36 18.30 -9.69
C ASP A 268 -1.81 18.44 -11.12
N TYR A 269 -1.33 17.35 -11.71
CA TYR A 269 -0.97 17.32 -13.12
C TYR A 269 -2.19 17.16 -14.04
N VAL A 270 -2.97 16.08 -13.90
CA VAL A 270 -4.04 15.73 -14.87
C VAL A 270 -5.21 16.71 -14.82
N ASN A 271 -5.56 17.17 -13.63
CA ASN A 271 -6.78 17.92 -13.34
C ASN A 271 -6.49 19.40 -13.10
N ASN A 272 -5.23 19.84 -13.27
CA ASN A 272 -4.84 21.23 -13.13
C ASN A 272 -3.80 21.65 -14.19
N PHE A 273 -2.51 21.39 -13.96
CA PHE A 273 -1.42 21.89 -14.81
C PHE A 273 -1.48 21.46 -16.29
N LEU A 274 -1.95 20.24 -16.58
CA LEU A 274 -2.07 19.72 -17.96
C LEU A 274 -3.40 20.09 -18.64
N GLN A 275 -4.28 20.83 -17.97
CA GLN A 275 -5.53 21.32 -18.54
C GLN A 275 -5.33 22.76 -19.06
N PRO A 276 -5.45 22.99 -20.37
CA PRO A 276 -5.12 24.28 -20.98
C PRO A 276 -6.06 25.43 -20.55
N PHE A 277 -7.17 25.12 -19.88
CA PHE A 277 -8.19 26.09 -19.42
C PHE A 277 -8.12 26.39 -17.92
N LEU A 278 -7.22 25.76 -17.17
CA LEU A 278 -7.04 26.04 -15.74
C LEU A 278 -5.87 27.00 -15.54
N ALA A 279 -5.99 27.85 -14.51
CA ALA A 279 -5.06 28.95 -14.26
C ALA A 279 -3.61 28.46 -14.15
N ASP A 280 -3.38 27.33 -13.48
CA ASP A 280 -2.02 26.86 -13.22
C ASP A 280 -1.26 26.45 -14.49
N GLY A 281 -1.96 25.85 -15.46
CA GLY A 281 -1.38 25.49 -16.76
C GLY A 281 -1.07 26.67 -17.68
N GLN A 282 -1.60 27.86 -17.36
CA GLN A 282 -1.35 29.11 -18.08
C GLN A 282 -0.41 30.06 -17.32
N GLN A 283 -0.42 29.98 -15.99
CA GLN A 283 0.28 30.92 -15.09
C GLN A 283 1.69 30.48 -14.75
N TYR A 284 1.95 29.16 -14.66
CA TYR A 284 3.24 28.63 -14.21
C TYR A 284 3.98 27.92 -15.33
N THR A 285 5.29 28.08 -15.36
CA THR A 285 6.17 27.09 -15.99
C THR A 285 6.15 25.78 -15.18
N HIS A 286 6.62 24.68 -15.77
CA HIS A 286 6.68 23.40 -15.05
C HIS A 286 7.51 23.49 -13.77
N ASP A 287 8.66 24.17 -13.80
CA ASP A 287 9.53 24.25 -12.63
C ASP A 287 8.89 25.06 -11.50
N GLU A 288 8.25 26.19 -11.82
CA GLU A 288 7.50 27.00 -10.83
C GLU A 288 6.33 26.22 -10.24
N PHE A 289 5.62 25.46 -11.08
CA PHE A 289 4.52 24.62 -10.62
C PHE A 289 5.00 23.52 -9.67
N VAL A 290 6.11 22.83 -9.99
CA VAL A 290 6.68 21.83 -9.11
C VAL A 290 7.16 22.46 -7.80
N ASP A 291 7.79 23.63 -7.83
CA ASP A 291 8.22 24.32 -6.61
C ASP A 291 7.03 24.70 -5.72
N LEU A 292 5.91 25.12 -6.31
CA LEU A 292 4.65 25.32 -5.60
C LEU A 292 4.14 24.02 -4.94
N LEU A 293 4.12 22.90 -5.67
CA LEU A 293 3.71 21.61 -5.12
C LEU A 293 4.61 21.16 -3.97
N ILE A 294 5.93 21.27 -4.12
CA ILE A 294 6.90 20.86 -3.10
C ILE A 294 6.78 21.73 -1.85
N SER A 295 6.63 23.04 -2.00
CA SER A 295 6.46 23.96 -0.86
C SER A 295 5.16 23.70 -0.10
N THR A 296 4.06 23.43 -0.82
CA THR A 296 2.75 23.13 -0.22
C THR A 296 2.78 21.78 0.49
N LEU A 297 3.38 20.77 -0.15
CA LEU A 297 3.54 19.44 0.45
C LEU A 297 4.41 19.48 1.71
N ASP A 298 5.47 20.30 1.73
CA ASP A 298 6.31 20.51 2.92
C ASP A 298 5.47 20.98 4.12
N GLN A 299 4.62 21.99 3.89
CA GLN A 299 3.72 22.53 4.91
C GLN A 299 2.71 21.48 5.38
N GLN A 300 2.09 20.75 4.45
CA GLN A 300 1.08 19.73 4.77
C GLN A 300 1.65 18.55 5.56
N LEU A 301 2.82 18.03 5.18
CA LEU A 301 3.49 16.95 5.91
C LEU A 301 3.95 17.42 7.29
N THR A 302 4.40 18.67 7.42
CA THR A 302 4.75 19.28 8.71
C THR A 302 3.53 19.40 9.61
N ARG A 303 2.39 19.89 9.09
CA ARG A 303 1.12 19.95 9.85
C ARG A 303 0.66 18.57 10.30
N LEU A 304 0.75 17.56 9.43
CA LEU A 304 0.38 16.19 9.80
C LEU A 304 1.29 15.64 10.91
N TYR A 305 2.58 15.96 10.87
CA TYR A 305 3.53 15.66 11.95
C TYR A 305 3.17 16.38 13.27
N GLU A 306 2.81 17.66 13.23
CA GLU A 306 2.38 18.43 14.42
C GLU A 306 1.14 17.82 15.09
N VAL A 307 0.23 17.25 14.29
CA VAL A 307 -0.95 16.54 14.80
C VAL A 307 -0.58 15.16 15.36
N GLY A 308 0.63 14.66 15.18
CA GLY A 308 1.13 13.44 15.84
C GLY A 308 1.48 12.29 14.90
N ALA A 309 1.51 12.51 13.59
CA ALA A 309 2.05 11.51 12.68
C ALA A 309 3.57 11.39 12.88
N ARG A 310 4.06 10.16 13.04
CA ARG A 310 5.50 9.88 13.15
C ARG A 310 6.01 8.95 12.07
N LYS A 311 5.20 7.99 11.62
CA LYS A 311 5.56 7.03 10.58
C LYS A 311 4.72 7.31 9.34
N MET A 312 5.29 8.02 8.38
CA MET A 312 4.58 8.45 7.17
C MET A 312 5.21 7.80 5.94
N VAL A 313 4.36 7.34 5.04
CA VAL A 313 4.77 6.87 3.74
C VAL A 313 4.14 7.78 2.71
N PHE A 314 4.97 8.54 2.02
CA PHE A 314 4.53 9.35 0.89
C PHE A 314 4.81 8.60 -0.40
N HIS A 315 3.78 8.54 -1.21
CA HIS A 315 3.81 7.85 -2.48
C HIS A 315 4.04 8.83 -3.63
N GLY A 316 4.97 8.53 -4.56
CA GLY A 316 5.25 9.41 -5.72
C GLY A 316 4.08 9.61 -6.69
N VAL A 317 4.37 9.83 -7.98
CA VAL A 317 3.41 9.75 -9.10
C VAL A 317 3.90 8.82 -10.20
N GLY A 318 2.97 8.05 -10.81
CA GLY A 318 3.27 7.02 -11.78
C GLY A 318 3.62 7.51 -13.15
N PRO A 319 3.90 6.60 -14.10
CA PRO A 319 4.10 6.97 -15.49
C PRO A 319 2.80 7.52 -16.05
N LEU A 320 2.51 8.78 -15.71
CA LEU A 320 1.23 9.43 -15.95
C LEU A 320 1.03 9.63 -17.44
N GLY A 321 2.10 9.85 -18.20
CA GLY A 321 2.05 9.86 -19.66
C GLY A 321 1.59 8.53 -20.26
N CYS A 322 1.56 7.44 -19.49
CA CYS A 322 1.15 6.10 -19.92
C CYS A 322 -0.27 5.69 -19.46
N ILE A 323 -1.05 6.54 -18.79
CA ILE A 323 -2.46 6.19 -18.53
C ILE A 323 -3.29 6.42 -19.81
N PRO A 324 -4.42 5.71 -20.00
CA PRO A 324 -5.22 5.84 -21.21
C PRO A 324 -5.63 7.29 -21.55
N SER A 325 -6.01 8.10 -20.55
CA SER A 325 -6.38 9.52 -20.74
C SER A 325 -5.25 10.43 -21.24
N GLN A 326 -3.98 10.05 -21.05
CA GLN A 326 -2.84 10.77 -21.61
C GLN A 326 -2.42 10.17 -22.96
N ARG A 327 -2.49 8.85 -23.12
CA ARG A 327 -2.15 8.17 -24.37
C ARG A 327 -3.04 8.61 -25.53
N VAL A 328 -4.32 8.92 -25.29
CA VAL A 328 -5.23 9.42 -26.34
C VAL A 328 -4.73 10.73 -26.98
N LYS A 329 -3.96 11.55 -26.25
CA LYS A 329 -3.36 12.79 -26.77
C LYS A 329 -2.18 12.53 -27.71
N SER A 330 -1.66 11.31 -27.74
CA SER A 330 -0.61 10.88 -28.67
C SER A 330 -1.22 10.42 -29.99
N LYS A 331 -0.69 10.92 -31.13
CA LYS A 331 -1.12 10.50 -32.48
C LYS A 331 -1.00 8.99 -32.72
N LYS A 332 -0.09 8.31 -32.00
CA LYS A 332 0.17 6.87 -32.12
C LYS A 332 -0.35 6.08 -30.92
N GLY A 333 -1.07 6.73 -30.00
CA GLY A 333 -1.48 6.13 -28.73
C GLY A 333 -0.27 5.65 -27.91
N GLN A 334 0.86 6.37 -27.93
CA GLN A 334 2.05 6.03 -27.14
C GLN A 334 2.08 6.82 -25.83
N CYS A 335 2.90 6.38 -24.87
CA CYS A 335 3.14 7.17 -23.66
C CYS A 335 3.70 8.56 -24.01
N LEU A 336 3.24 9.59 -23.30
CA LEU A 336 3.74 10.95 -23.47
C LEU A 336 5.08 11.11 -22.73
N LYS A 337 6.19 11.08 -23.48
CA LYS A 337 7.56 11.18 -22.93
C LYS A 337 7.74 12.41 -22.03
N ARG A 338 7.30 13.58 -22.48
CA ARG A 338 7.45 14.85 -21.73
C ARG A 338 6.70 14.83 -20.39
N VAL A 339 5.49 14.29 -20.35
CA VAL A 339 4.72 14.15 -19.10
C VAL A 339 5.43 13.20 -18.14
N ASN A 340 5.98 12.11 -18.67
CA ASN A 340 6.76 11.16 -17.89
C ASN A 340 8.06 11.78 -17.31
N GLU A 341 8.78 12.61 -18.09
CA GLU A 341 9.95 13.36 -17.62
C GLU A 341 9.58 14.33 -16.48
N TRP A 342 8.46 15.04 -16.60
CA TRP A 342 7.91 15.92 -15.56
C TRP A 342 7.59 15.19 -14.26
N ILE A 343 6.93 14.04 -14.34
CA ILE A 343 6.65 13.23 -13.16
C ILE A 343 7.92 12.72 -12.48
N MET A 344 8.93 12.32 -13.27
CA MET A 344 10.22 11.90 -12.71
C MET A 344 10.92 13.04 -11.97
N ASP A 345 10.86 14.27 -12.49
CA ASP A 345 11.38 15.44 -11.78
C ASP A 345 10.64 15.70 -10.46
N PHE A 346 9.30 15.71 -10.50
CA PHE A 346 8.47 15.86 -9.30
C PHE A 346 8.82 14.80 -8.24
N ASN A 347 8.86 13.52 -8.61
CA ASN A 347 9.22 12.42 -7.71
C ASN A 347 10.61 12.62 -7.08
N SER A 348 11.59 13.06 -7.88
CA SER A 348 12.94 13.36 -7.41
C SER A 348 12.95 14.49 -6.38
N ARG A 349 12.18 15.56 -6.61
CA ARG A 349 12.08 16.68 -5.65
C ARG A 349 11.34 16.30 -4.37
N VAL A 350 10.29 15.48 -4.44
CA VAL A 350 9.62 14.93 -3.25
C VAL A 350 10.55 14.04 -2.45
N GLN A 351 11.34 13.19 -3.11
CA GLN A 351 12.32 12.35 -2.42
C GLN A 351 13.34 13.19 -1.63
N LYS A 352 13.81 14.30 -2.23
CA LYS A 352 14.68 15.28 -1.54
C LYS A 352 13.95 15.94 -0.37
N LEU A 353 12.71 16.38 -0.55
CA LEU A 353 11.89 16.97 0.52
C LEU A 353 11.77 16.02 1.72
N ILE A 354 11.44 14.74 1.47
CA ILE A 354 11.33 13.72 2.51
C ILE A 354 12.65 13.51 3.25
N HIS A 355 13.78 13.56 2.54
CA HIS A 355 15.09 13.51 3.18
C HIS A 355 15.29 14.70 4.13
N THR A 356 14.99 15.92 3.66
CA THR A 356 15.05 17.15 4.47
C THR A 356 14.14 17.08 5.69
N LEU A 357 12.90 16.61 5.52
CA LEU A 357 11.92 16.46 6.60
C LEU A 357 12.37 15.49 7.69
N ASN A 358 12.98 14.36 7.31
CA ASN A 358 13.52 13.40 8.28
C ASN A 358 14.67 13.97 9.13
N HIS A 359 15.44 14.92 8.60
CA HIS A 359 16.47 15.63 9.38
C HIS A 359 15.86 16.76 10.23
N ARG A 360 14.84 17.45 9.71
CA ARG A 360 14.21 18.60 10.37
C ARG A 360 13.26 18.20 11.49
N LEU A 361 12.58 17.06 11.37
CA LEU A 361 11.51 16.63 12.27
C LEU A 361 11.99 15.48 13.18
N PRO A 362 12.18 15.72 14.49
CA PRO A 362 12.69 14.71 15.39
C PRO A 362 11.72 13.53 15.53
N ASN A 363 12.25 12.31 15.56
CA ASN A 363 11.50 11.06 15.67
C ASN A 363 10.53 10.78 14.51
N ALA A 364 10.53 11.59 13.46
CA ALA A 364 9.77 11.32 12.25
C ALA A 364 10.49 10.26 11.40
N LYS A 365 9.71 9.41 10.74
CA LYS A 365 10.14 8.38 9.80
C LYS A 365 9.26 8.50 8.56
N LEU A 366 9.63 9.42 7.68
CA LEU A 366 9.03 9.61 6.38
C LEU A 366 9.75 8.74 5.36
N ILE A 367 8.99 8.05 4.51
CA ILE A 367 9.55 7.18 3.48
C ILE A 367 8.94 7.56 2.14
N PHE A 368 9.81 7.88 1.18
CA PHE A 368 9.41 8.01 -0.22
C PHE A 368 9.27 6.64 -0.85
N ALA A 369 8.17 6.46 -1.57
CA ALA A 369 7.83 5.23 -2.23
C ALA A 369 7.88 5.42 -3.75
N ASP A 370 9.03 5.07 -4.36
CA ASP A 370 9.19 5.16 -5.81
C ASP A 370 8.64 3.91 -6.49
N THR A 371 7.64 4.11 -7.34
CA THR A 371 6.97 3.03 -8.06
C THR A 371 6.88 3.27 -9.53
N TYR A 372 7.52 4.34 -9.99
CA TYR A 372 7.49 4.73 -11.38
C TYR A 372 8.07 3.62 -12.26
N PRO A 373 9.26 3.05 -11.95
CA PRO A 373 9.86 2.04 -12.83
C PRO A 373 9.01 0.78 -12.96
N LEU A 374 8.27 0.36 -11.93
CA LEU A 374 7.54 -0.91 -12.00
C LEU A 374 6.14 -0.79 -12.54
N VAL A 375 5.48 0.34 -12.31
CA VAL A 375 4.24 0.61 -13.04
C VAL A 375 4.58 0.74 -14.53
N LEU A 376 5.71 1.34 -14.86
CA LEU A 376 6.18 1.41 -16.24
C LEU A 376 6.52 0.03 -16.80
N ASP A 377 7.17 -0.85 -16.02
CA ASP A 377 7.44 -2.23 -16.42
C ASP A 377 6.17 -3.05 -16.60
N LEU A 378 5.19 -2.95 -15.68
CA LEU A 378 3.87 -3.57 -15.81
C LEU A 378 3.17 -3.15 -17.10
N ILE A 379 3.28 -1.87 -17.48
CA ILE A 379 2.67 -1.33 -18.69
C ILE A 379 3.42 -1.80 -19.94
N ASN A 380 4.75 -1.83 -19.90
CA ASN A 380 5.58 -2.19 -21.06
C ASN A 380 5.67 -3.70 -21.29
N ASN A 381 5.60 -4.49 -20.23
CA ASN A 381 5.74 -5.95 -20.22
C ASN A 381 4.52 -6.65 -19.58
N PRO A 382 3.27 -6.35 -19.99
CA PRO A 382 2.06 -6.81 -19.31
C PRO A 382 1.94 -8.34 -19.27
N SER A 383 2.40 -9.04 -20.32
CA SER A 383 2.31 -10.49 -20.42
C SER A 383 3.11 -11.22 -19.34
N THR A 384 4.22 -10.63 -18.86
CA THR A 384 5.02 -11.16 -17.74
C THR A 384 4.20 -11.26 -16.45
N TYR A 385 3.19 -10.41 -16.35
CA TYR A 385 2.33 -10.24 -15.19
C TYR A 385 0.92 -10.82 -15.40
N GLY A 386 0.70 -11.55 -16.49
CA GLY A 386 -0.59 -12.15 -16.82
C GLY A 386 -1.62 -11.20 -17.45
N PHE A 387 -1.24 -9.96 -17.78
CA PHE A 387 -2.08 -9.02 -18.50
C PHE A 387 -1.87 -9.15 -20.01
N LYS A 388 -2.92 -8.92 -20.79
CA LYS A 388 -2.84 -8.83 -22.26
C LYS A 388 -2.93 -7.39 -22.74
N VAL A 389 -3.57 -6.50 -21.97
CA VAL A 389 -3.90 -5.15 -22.39
C VAL A 389 -3.47 -4.14 -21.33
N SER A 390 -2.52 -3.27 -21.68
CA SER A 390 -2.02 -2.18 -20.83
C SER A 390 -2.17 -0.79 -21.44
N ASN A 391 -2.72 -0.71 -22.64
CA ASN A 391 -2.76 0.52 -23.43
C ASN A 391 -4.13 1.23 -23.40
N THR A 392 -5.19 0.52 -22.99
CA THR A 392 -6.56 1.03 -22.87
C THR A 392 -7.23 0.42 -21.63
N SER A 393 -8.46 0.85 -21.37
CA SER A 393 -9.25 0.46 -20.21
C SER A 393 -10.23 -0.68 -20.50
N CYS A 394 -10.52 -1.51 -19.50
CA CYS A 394 -11.55 -2.55 -19.65
C CYS A 394 -12.97 -1.98 -19.71
N CYS A 395 -13.25 -0.86 -19.03
CA CYS A 395 -14.57 -0.22 -19.11
C CYS A 395 -14.81 0.52 -20.44
N ASN A 396 -13.84 0.47 -21.36
CA ASN A 396 -13.97 1.01 -22.71
C ASN A 396 -14.51 2.46 -22.73
N VAL A 397 -13.97 3.28 -21.83
CA VAL A 397 -14.41 4.67 -21.68
C VAL A 397 -13.97 5.51 -22.87
N ASP A 398 -14.81 6.48 -23.26
CA ASP A 398 -14.43 7.46 -24.26
C ASP A 398 -13.48 8.50 -23.64
N THR A 399 -12.19 8.28 -23.85
CA THR A 399 -11.10 9.13 -23.35
C THR A 399 -11.08 10.56 -23.94
N SER A 400 -11.94 10.87 -24.91
CA SER A 400 -12.05 12.21 -25.52
C SER A 400 -13.12 13.10 -24.88
N ILE A 401 -14.13 12.50 -24.24
CA ILE A 401 -15.26 13.21 -23.60
C ILE A 401 -15.14 13.18 -22.07
N GLY A 402 -14.62 12.08 -21.52
CA GLY A 402 -14.43 11.88 -20.09
C GLY A 402 -13.45 10.75 -19.84
N GLY A 403 -13.43 10.20 -18.64
CA GLY A 403 -12.55 9.06 -18.38
C GLY A 403 -12.93 8.16 -17.21
N LEU A 404 -14.04 8.44 -16.54
CA LEU A 404 -14.64 7.53 -15.57
C LEU A 404 -15.54 6.52 -16.27
N CYS A 405 -15.66 5.34 -15.68
CA CYS A 405 -16.49 4.24 -16.15
C CYS A 405 -17.97 4.56 -15.95
N LEU A 406 -18.74 4.73 -17.03
CA LEU A 406 -20.15 5.10 -16.94
C LEU A 406 -21.07 3.86 -16.86
N PRO A 407 -22.29 3.96 -16.30
CA PRO A 407 -23.21 2.82 -16.19
C PRO A 407 -23.58 2.18 -17.53
N ASN A 408 -23.57 2.95 -18.62
CA ASN A 408 -23.87 2.48 -19.97
C ASN A 408 -22.64 1.98 -20.75
N SER A 409 -21.46 1.97 -20.12
CA SER A 409 -20.23 1.47 -20.74
C SER A 409 -20.31 -0.03 -21.06
N LYS A 410 -19.75 -0.42 -22.21
CA LYS A 410 -19.57 -1.83 -22.59
C LYS A 410 -18.24 -2.34 -22.06
N LEU A 411 -18.31 -3.24 -21.07
CA LEU A 411 -17.13 -3.83 -20.47
C LEU A 411 -16.41 -4.79 -21.42
N CYS A 412 -15.10 -4.92 -21.23
CA CYS A 412 -14.30 -5.99 -21.81
C CYS A 412 -14.76 -7.37 -21.32
N SER A 413 -14.46 -8.41 -22.09
CA SER A 413 -14.88 -9.78 -21.78
C SER A 413 -14.13 -10.42 -20.61
N ASN A 414 -12.85 -10.08 -20.40
CA ASN A 414 -12.07 -10.55 -19.25
C ASN A 414 -11.33 -9.42 -18.54
N ARG A 415 -11.86 -8.99 -17.40
CA ARG A 415 -11.34 -7.87 -16.60
C ARG A 415 -9.93 -8.10 -16.05
N LYS A 416 -9.53 -9.37 -15.86
CA LYS A 416 -8.20 -9.74 -15.33
C LYS A 416 -7.08 -9.57 -16.35
N GLU A 417 -7.41 -9.41 -17.63
CA GLU A 417 -6.42 -9.23 -18.69
C GLU A 417 -6.01 -7.77 -18.91
N TYR A 418 -6.67 -6.83 -18.21
CA TYR A 418 -6.47 -5.39 -18.39
C TYR A 418 -5.78 -4.77 -17.18
N VAL A 419 -4.75 -3.97 -17.43
CA VAL A 419 -4.07 -3.19 -16.38
C VAL A 419 -4.97 -2.06 -15.87
N PHE A 420 -5.71 -1.41 -16.77
CA PHE A 420 -6.55 -0.25 -16.44
C PHE A 420 -8.03 -0.61 -16.41
N TRP A 421 -8.72 -0.10 -15.40
CA TRP A 421 -10.17 -0.22 -15.28
C TRP A 421 -10.90 0.83 -16.11
N ASP A 422 -10.54 2.10 -15.92
CA ASP A 422 -11.04 3.25 -16.67
C ASP A 422 -9.86 4.07 -17.25
N ALA A 423 -10.06 5.33 -17.63
CA ALA A 423 -9.00 6.11 -18.28
C ALA A 423 -7.85 6.52 -17.36
N PHE A 424 -8.01 6.36 -16.05
CA PHE A 424 -7.09 6.84 -15.03
C PHE A 424 -6.66 5.72 -14.07
N HIS A 425 -7.61 4.87 -13.67
CA HIS A 425 -7.44 3.98 -12.53
C HIS A 425 -7.08 2.55 -12.94
N PRO A 426 -6.25 1.86 -12.14
CA PRO A 426 -5.93 0.45 -12.33
C PRO A 426 -7.11 -0.49 -12.05
N SER A 427 -7.06 -1.69 -12.62
CA SER A 427 -7.99 -2.76 -12.31
C SER A 427 -7.67 -3.43 -10.95
N ASP A 428 -8.64 -4.15 -10.37
CA ASP A 428 -8.40 -4.99 -9.18
C ASP A 428 -7.23 -5.96 -9.39
N ALA A 429 -7.13 -6.54 -10.58
CA ALA A 429 -6.05 -7.45 -10.94
C ALA A 429 -4.69 -6.72 -10.96
N ALA A 430 -4.62 -5.52 -11.52
CA ALA A 430 -3.40 -4.70 -11.49
C ALA A 430 -3.02 -4.34 -10.04
N ASN A 431 -3.99 -3.89 -9.24
CA ASN A 431 -3.78 -3.62 -7.82
C ASN A 431 -3.24 -4.86 -7.07
N ALA A 432 -3.76 -6.06 -7.38
CA ALA A 432 -3.26 -7.30 -6.80
C ALA A 432 -1.86 -7.67 -7.28
N GLN A 433 -1.54 -7.48 -8.55
CA GLN A 433 -0.22 -7.77 -9.08
C GLN A 433 0.85 -6.85 -8.49
N GLU A 434 0.52 -5.56 -8.31
CA GLU A 434 1.40 -4.61 -7.64
C GLU A 434 1.72 -5.04 -6.21
N TYR A 435 0.76 -5.67 -5.52
CA TYR A 435 1.01 -6.31 -4.24
C TYR A 435 1.87 -7.58 -4.39
N VAL A 436 1.70 -8.42 -5.42
CA VAL A 436 2.49 -9.66 -5.56
C VAL A 436 3.96 -9.38 -5.88
N CYS A 437 4.25 -8.37 -6.70
CA CYS A 437 5.62 -7.92 -6.97
C CYS A 437 6.40 -7.51 -5.70
N TRP A 438 5.71 -7.34 -4.56
CA TRP A 438 6.28 -7.02 -3.25
C TRP A 438 6.73 -8.24 -2.43
N LEU A 439 6.13 -9.43 -2.61
CA LEU A 439 6.48 -10.64 -1.83
C LEU A 439 7.75 -11.34 -2.32
N VAL A 440 8.19 -11.04 -3.54
CA VAL A 440 9.25 -11.77 -4.25
C VAL A 440 10.61 -11.05 -4.15
N VAL A 441 10.67 -9.90 -3.47
CA VAL A 441 11.88 -9.07 -3.29
C VAL A 441 12.38 -9.11 -1.85
#